data_AF-A0A835EA91-F1
#
_entry.id   AF-A0A835EA91-F1
#
_cell.length_a   1.000
_cell.length_b   1.000
_cell.length_c   1.000
_cell.angle_alpha   90.00
_cell.angle_beta   90.00
_cell.angle_gamma   90.00
#
_symmetry.space_group_name_H-M   'P 1'
#
loop_
_entity.id
_entity.type
_entity.pdbx_description
1 polymer ?
#
loop_
_entity_poly.entity_id
_entity_poly.type
_entity_poly.pdbx_seq_one_letter_code
_entity_poly.pdbx_strand_id
1 'polypeptide(L)'
;MGPSAMADIQDDCRAFCRPQCDGFSSDVCNTVTDIAPILKTLSFFPSTCKVRVSGLCSALCINICSLNTITPAPPAASPAPLPPPPPPPPCKPY
;
A
#
# COMPACT_ATOMS: atom_id res chain seq x y z
N MET A 1 -17.91 -4.78 -6.87
CA MET A 1 -17.69 -4.66 -5.42
C MET A 1 -18.61 -3.57 -4.89
N GLY A 2 -19.37 -3.85 -3.83
CA GLY A 2 -20.24 -2.84 -3.21
C GLY A 2 -19.46 -1.83 -2.36
N PRO A 3 -20.08 -0.71 -1.95
CA PRO A 3 -19.44 0.36 -1.18
C PRO A 3 -18.81 -0.12 0.13
N SER A 4 -19.35 -1.18 0.75
CA SER A 4 -18.79 -1.78 1.97
C SER A 4 -17.40 -2.39 1.77
N ALA A 5 -17.12 -2.99 0.61
CA ALA A 5 -15.81 -3.58 0.34
C ALA A 5 -14.73 -2.50 0.09
N MET A 6 -15.12 -1.35 -0.48
CA MET A 6 -14.20 -0.22 -0.67
C MET A 6 -13.89 0.50 0.65
N ALA A 7 -14.85 0.58 1.57
CA ALA A 7 -14.62 1.13 2.91
C ALA A 7 -13.64 0.27 3.72
N ASP A 8 -13.78 -1.05 3.67
CA ASP A 8 -12.91 -2.00 4.38
C ASP A 8 -11.45 -1.91 3.92
N ILE A 9 -11.24 -1.84 2.59
CA ILE A 9 -9.93 -1.60 1.98
C ILE A 9 -9.34 -0.27 2.45
N GLN A 10 -10.15 0.79 2.48
CA GLN A 10 -9.67 2.11 2.87
C GLN A 10 -9.25 2.16 4.34
N ASP A 11 -9.98 1.48 5.23
CA ASP A 11 -9.63 1.37 6.65
C ASP A 11 -8.37 0.52 6.88
N ASP A 12 -8.22 -0.60 6.16
CA ASP A 12 -7.01 -1.44 6.23
C ASP A 12 -5.77 -0.66 5.74
N CYS A 13 -5.90 0.00 4.59
CA CYS A 13 -4.86 0.88 4.07
C CYS A 13 -4.53 2.03 5.03
N ARG A 14 -5.53 2.60 5.71
CA ARG A 14 -5.31 3.65 6.71
C ARG A 14 -4.55 3.12 7.93
N ALA A 15 -4.87 1.92 8.40
CA ALA A 15 -4.19 1.26 9.51
C ALA A 15 -2.73 0.95 9.18
N PHE A 16 -2.45 0.50 7.95
CA PHE A 16 -1.09 0.26 7.46
C PHE A 16 -0.28 1.56 7.26
N CYS A 17 -0.89 2.56 6.60
CA CYS A 17 -0.18 3.77 6.19
C CYS A 17 0.13 4.73 7.35
N ARG A 18 -0.73 4.81 8.37
CA ARG A 18 -0.54 5.74 9.49
C ARG A 18 0.83 5.61 10.18
N PRO A 19 1.24 4.44 10.69
CA PRO A 19 2.51 4.30 11.42
C PRO A 19 3.72 4.60 10.53
N GLN A 20 3.70 4.16 9.27
CA GLN A 20 4.74 4.42 8.28
C GLN A 20 4.90 5.93 8.04
N CYS A 21 3.79 6.62 7.82
CA CYS A 21 3.78 8.04 7.52
C CYS A 21 4.11 8.93 8.72
N ASP A 22 3.74 8.50 9.94
CA ASP A 22 4.17 9.20 11.15
C ASP A 22 5.69 9.12 11.32
N GLY A 23 6.28 7.92 11.14
CA GLY A 23 7.73 7.73 11.18
C GLY A 23 8.47 8.53 10.11
N PHE A 24 8.01 8.43 8.86
CA PHE A 24 8.56 9.21 7.74
C PHE A 24 8.49 10.71 7.98
N SER A 25 7.35 11.20 8.49
CA SER A 25 7.18 12.62 8.78
C SER A 25 8.15 13.12 9.85
N SER A 26 8.38 12.33 10.90
CA SER A 26 9.37 12.67 11.93
C SER A 26 10.78 12.72 11.36
N ASP A 27 11.17 11.75 10.53
CA ASP A 27 12.51 11.69 9.93
C ASP A 27 12.78 12.86 8.97
N VAL A 28 11.84 13.15 8.07
CA VAL A 28 11.92 14.27 7.14
C VAL A 28 12.01 15.60 7.89
N CYS A 29 11.15 15.80 8.89
CA CYS A 29 11.15 17.05 9.64
C CYS A 29 12.42 17.23 10.47
N ASN A 30 12.97 16.17 11.03
CA ASN A 30 14.27 16.20 11.69
C ASN A 30 15.39 16.55 10.71
N THR A 31 15.42 15.92 9.53
CA THR A 31 16.41 16.17 8.48
C THR A 31 16.36 17.62 7.99
N VAL A 32 15.16 18.15 7.72
CA VAL A 32 14.99 19.55 7.30
C VAL A 32 15.46 20.52 8.39
N THR A 33 15.20 20.17 9.64
CA THR A 33 15.61 20.96 10.80
C THR A 33 17.12 20.89 11.06
N ASP A 34 17.78 19.81 10.63
CA ASP A 34 19.24 19.67 10.65
C ASP A 34 19.91 20.52 9.57
N ILE A 35 19.35 20.50 8.34
CA ILE A 35 19.83 21.31 7.21
C ILE A 35 19.65 22.81 7.47
N ALA A 36 18.50 23.20 8.03
CA ALA A 36 18.16 24.60 8.29
C ALA A 36 17.83 24.79 9.78
N PRO A 37 18.85 24.99 10.64
CA PRO A 37 18.65 25.09 12.09
C PRO A 37 17.82 26.31 12.51
N ILE A 38 17.67 27.32 11.65
CA ILE A 38 16.75 28.46 11.89
C ILE A 38 15.28 28.02 12.00
N LEU A 39 14.94 26.83 11.50
CA LEU A 39 13.62 26.24 11.67
C LEU A 39 13.42 25.71 13.10
N LYS A 40 14.49 25.40 13.85
CA LYS A 40 14.41 25.06 15.29
C LYS A 40 13.94 26.25 16.12
N THR A 41 14.32 27.47 15.73
CA THR A 41 13.86 28.70 16.39
C THR A 41 12.38 28.98 16.19
N LEU A 42 11.75 28.35 15.19
CA LEU A 42 10.31 28.41 14.97
C LEU A 42 9.65 27.24 15.71
N SER A 43 9.17 27.49 16.92
CA SER A 43 8.57 26.46 17.79
C SER A 43 7.40 25.71 17.16
N PHE A 44 6.75 26.29 16.14
CA PHE A 44 5.63 25.69 15.40
C PHE A 44 6.08 24.85 14.19
N PHE A 45 7.34 24.97 13.76
CA PHE A 45 7.82 24.26 12.58
C PHE A 45 7.78 22.74 12.73
N PRO A 46 8.32 22.12 13.80
CA PRO A 46 8.36 20.65 13.90
C PRO A 46 6.96 20.03 13.94
N SER A 47 6.00 20.68 14.62
CA SER A 47 4.61 20.21 14.66
C SER A 47 3.92 20.38 13.31
N THR A 48 4.09 21.54 12.67
CA THR A 48 3.48 21.83 11.36
C THR A 48 4.05 20.94 10.28
N CYS A 49 5.38 20.79 10.24
CA CYS A 49 6.07 19.90 9.32
C CYS A 49 5.54 18.47 9.47
N LYS A 50 5.46 17.96 10.71
CA LYS A 50 4.99 16.60 10.96
C LYS A 50 3.56 16.38 10.44
N VAL A 51 2.63 17.29 10.78
CA VAL A 51 1.22 17.18 10.35
C VAL A 51 1.10 17.27 8.82
N ARG A 52 1.83 18.17 8.17
CA ARG A 52 1.78 18.33 6.71
C ARG A 52 2.37 17.13 5.98
N VAL A 53 3.54 16.66 6.41
CA VAL A 53 4.22 15.52 5.78
C VAL A 53 3.45 14.23 6.03
N SER A 54 2.96 14.00 7.27
CA SER A 54 2.14 12.83 7.59
C SER A 54 0.83 12.83 6.80
N GLY A 55 0.19 13.99 6.63
CA GLY A 55 -1.02 14.13 5.82
C GLY A 55 -0.81 13.81 4.33
N LEU A 56 0.25 14.36 3.73
CA LEU A 56 0.60 14.07 2.34
C LEU A 56 0.98 12.60 2.13
N CYS A 57 1.80 12.06 3.03
CA CYS A 57 2.18 10.65 3.01
C CYS A 57 0.95 9.74 3.15
N SER A 58 0.05 10.04 4.09
CA SER A 58 -1.14 9.22 4.32
C SER A 58 -2.06 9.22 3.11
N ALA A 59 -2.29 10.39 2.49
CA ALA A 59 -3.10 10.49 1.29
C ALA A 59 -2.51 9.70 0.12
N LEU A 60 -1.19 9.84 -0.11
CA LEU A 60 -0.49 9.12 -1.17
C LEU A 60 -0.50 7.60 -0.91
N CYS A 61 -0.18 7.19 0.31
CA CYS A 61 -0.10 5.79 0.71
C CYS A 61 -1.47 5.12 0.63
N ILE A 62 -2.54 5.76 1.10
CA ILE A 62 -3.90 5.23 0.96
C ILE A 62 -4.29 5.12 -0.51
N ASN A 63 -3.98 6.12 -1.34
CA ASN A 63 -4.27 6.04 -2.78
C ASN A 63 -3.54 4.86 -3.45
N ILE A 64 -2.25 4.67 -3.15
CA ILE A 64 -1.46 3.56 -3.71
C ILE A 64 -1.95 2.22 -3.18
N CYS A 65 -2.21 2.12 -1.88
CA CYS A 65 -2.69 0.89 -1.25
C CYS A 65 -4.06 0.49 -1.81
N SER A 66 -4.99 1.44 -1.90
CA SER A 66 -6.31 1.22 -2.50
C SER A 66 -6.23 0.87 -3.99
N LEU A 67 -5.32 1.47 -4.76
CA LEU A 67 -5.13 1.13 -6.19
C LEU A 67 -4.57 -0.28 -6.38
N ASN A 68 -3.64 -0.72 -5.53
CA ASN A 68 -3.11 -2.09 -5.58
C ASN A 68 -4.19 -3.13 -5.22
N THR A 69 -5.13 -2.80 -4.34
CA THR A 69 -6.29 -3.65 -4.03
C THR A 69 -7.43 -3.56 -5.06
N ILE A 70 -7.53 -2.46 -5.83
CA ILE A 70 -8.54 -2.27 -6.88
C ILE A 70 -8.14 -2.92 -8.19
N THR A 71 -6.88 -3.33 -8.39
CA THR A 71 -6.59 -4.31 -9.45
C THR A 71 -7.38 -5.57 -9.08
N PRO A 72 -8.47 -5.91 -9.79
CA PRO A 72 -8.91 -7.27 -9.71
C PRO A 72 -7.77 -8.00 -10.42
N ALA A 73 -6.88 -8.64 -9.65
CA ALA A 73 -6.63 -9.99 -10.06
C ALA A 73 -8.05 -10.57 -10.15
N PRO A 74 -8.54 -10.96 -11.34
CA PRO A 74 -9.58 -11.96 -11.27
C PRO A 74 -8.95 -13.02 -10.35
N PRO A 75 -9.68 -13.59 -9.39
CA PRO A 75 -9.51 -15.02 -9.28
C PRO A 75 -9.85 -15.49 -10.70
N ALA A 76 -8.83 -15.58 -11.57
CA ALA A 76 -8.68 -16.78 -12.35
C ALA A 76 -8.93 -17.82 -11.28
N ALA A 77 -10.15 -18.38 -11.33
CA ALA A 77 -10.53 -19.48 -10.50
C ALA A 77 -9.26 -20.28 -10.37
N SER A 78 -8.78 -20.51 -9.14
CA SER A 78 -7.77 -21.55 -8.91
C SER A 78 -8.16 -22.63 -9.90
N PRO A 79 -7.33 -22.96 -10.91
CA PRO A 79 -7.63 -24.12 -11.68
C PRO A 79 -7.64 -25.19 -10.61
N ALA A 80 -8.82 -25.71 -10.29
CA ALA A 80 -8.92 -26.98 -9.61
C ALA A 80 -7.87 -27.86 -10.31
N PRO A 81 -6.97 -28.53 -9.58
CA PRO A 81 -5.90 -29.30 -10.20
C PRO A 81 -6.51 -30.09 -11.35
N LEU A 82 -6.11 -29.74 -12.57
CA LEU A 82 -6.67 -30.35 -13.78
C LEU A 82 -6.62 -31.87 -13.58
N PRO A 83 -7.73 -32.61 -13.82
CA PRO A 83 -7.66 -34.06 -13.77
C PRO A 83 -6.51 -34.52 -14.69
N PRO A 84 -5.70 -35.51 -14.26
CA PRO A 84 -4.52 -35.92 -14.99
C PRO A 84 -4.88 -36.27 -16.44
N PRO A 85 -4.02 -35.93 -17.41
CA PRO A 85 -4.29 -36.21 -18.81
C PRO A 85 -4.50 -37.71 -19.04
N PRO A 86 -5.43 -38.12 -19.92
CA PRO A 86 -5.64 -39.52 -20.24
C PRO A 86 -4.35 -40.12 -20.85
N PRO A 87 -4.07 -41.41 -20.61
CA PRO A 87 -2.87 -42.07 -21.12
C PRO A 87 -2.82 -42.01 -22.66
N PRO A 88 -1.61 -41.88 -23.26
CA PRO A 88 -1.46 -41.81 -24.70
C PRO A 88 -1.96 -43.10 -25.38
N PRO A 89 -2.54 -43.00 -26.60
CA PRO A 89 -3.04 -44.17 -27.32
C PRO A 89 -1.89 -45.15 -27.63
N PRO A 90 -2.16 -46.46 -27.66
CA PRO A 90 -1.15 -47.46 -27.94
C PRO A 90 -0.53 -47.22 -29.32
N CYS A 91 0.77 -46.97 -29.35
CA CYS A 91 1.54 -46.88 -30.59
C CYS A 91 1.40 -48.19 -31.34
N LYS A 92 0.80 -48.14 -32.53
CA LYS A 92 0.65 -49.29 -33.43
C LYS A 92 2.03 -49.63 -34.00
N PRO A 93 2.58 -50.84 -33.77
CA PRO A 93 3.77 -51.27 -34.48
C PRO A 93 3.40 -51.53 -35.95
N TYR A 94 4.26 -51.05 -36.85
CA TYR A 94 4.23 -51.32 -38.29
C TYR A 94 4.65 -52.77 -38.56
#